data_AF-A0A6I1QHZ8-F1
#
_entry.id   AF-A0A6I1QHZ8-F1
#
_cell.length_a   1.000
_cell.length_b   1.000
_cell.length_c   1.000
_cell.angle_alpha   90.00
_cell.angle_beta   90.00
_cell.angle_gamma   90.00
#
_symmetry.space_group_name_H-M   'P 1'
#
loop_
_entity.id
_entity.type
_entity.pdbx_description
1 polymer ?
#
loop_
_entity_poly.entity_id
_entity_poly.type
_entity_poly.pdbx_seq_one_letter_code
_entity_poly.pdbx_strand_id
1 'polypeptide(L)'
;MTVLTYFVAGLTKLHGAGLDWVTGDVLRNYVAYDNVRKIELGDVHSPLGAWLVSFGWVFAPMAVFSVLVELGAPLALLGGRTARLWMAGAWLFHAGILAVMAILFPYPLVGLAFLPFLPLEEIWQRARSRLQGLAPLAADVSATSGNP
;
A
#
# COMPACT_ATOMS: atom_id res chain seq x y z
N MET A 1 10.61 -10.60 4.70
CA MET A 1 9.61 -11.24 3.83
C MET A 1 9.00 -10.26 2.84
N THR A 2 8.51 -9.08 3.25
CA THR A 2 7.88 -8.09 2.35
C THR A 2 8.65 -7.83 1.05
N VAL A 3 9.93 -7.46 1.09
CA VAL A 3 10.73 -7.20 -0.12
C VAL A 3 10.75 -8.40 -1.07
N LEU A 4 11.02 -9.58 -0.54
CA LEU A 4 11.09 -10.81 -1.33
C LEU A 4 9.74 -11.13 -1.99
N THR A 5 8.64 -10.98 -1.24
CA THR A 5 7.29 -11.22 -1.77
C THR A 5 6.97 -10.31 -2.96
N TYR A 6 7.24 -9.01 -2.85
CA TYR A 6 7.02 -8.07 -3.94
C TYR A 6 7.93 -8.34 -5.13
N PHE A 7 9.21 -8.60 -4.89
CA PHE A 7 10.18 -8.86 -5.96
C PHE A 7 9.83 -10.12 -6.75
N VAL A 8 9.52 -11.22 -6.05
CA VAL A 8 9.07 -12.47 -6.68
C VAL A 8 7.75 -12.27 -7.41
N ALA A 9 6.80 -11.51 -6.86
CA ALA A 9 5.55 -11.19 -7.55
C ALA A 9 5.81 -10.49 -8.89
N GLY A 10 6.69 -9.49 -8.93
CA GLY A 10 7.08 -8.81 -10.18
C GLY A 10 7.76 -9.76 -11.16
N LEU A 11 8.66 -10.62 -10.69
CA LEU A 11 9.34 -11.60 -11.52
C LEU A 11 8.37 -12.59 -12.14
N THR A 12 7.43 -13.12 -11.36
CA THR A 12 6.39 -14.05 -11.86
C THR A 12 5.44 -13.38 -12.85
N LYS A 13 5.14 -12.10 -12.65
CA LYS A 13 4.30 -11.30 -13.55
C LYS A 13 4.95 -11.12 -14.91
N LEU A 14 6.24 -10.78 -14.94
CA LEU A 14 7.03 -10.73 -16.18
C LEU A 14 7.27 -12.11 -16.79
N HIS A 15 7.39 -13.16 -15.98
CA HIS A 15 7.54 -14.52 -16.50
C HIS A 15 6.24 -15.02 -17.17
N GLY A 16 5.08 -14.72 -16.60
CA GLY A 16 3.78 -15.19 -17.10
C GLY A 16 3.28 -14.43 -18.33
N ALA A 17 3.45 -13.11 -18.36
CA ALA A 17 2.93 -12.24 -19.43
C ALA A 17 4.02 -11.54 -20.25
N GLY A 18 5.30 -11.68 -19.90
CA GLY A 18 6.39 -11.03 -20.63
C GLY A 18 6.27 -9.50 -20.62
N LEU A 19 6.66 -8.92 -21.75
CA LEU A 19 6.48 -7.48 -22.01
C LEU A 19 5.02 -7.13 -22.35
N ASP A 20 4.15 -8.10 -22.64
CA ASP A 20 2.74 -7.83 -22.89
C ASP A 20 2.01 -7.37 -21.62
N TRP A 21 2.58 -7.62 -20.44
CA TRP A 21 2.05 -7.02 -19.21
C TRP A 21 2.07 -5.49 -19.28
N VAL A 22 3.18 -4.90 -19.74
CA VAL A 22 3.39 -3.45 -19.68
C VAL A 22 2.58 -2.69 -20.74
N THR A 23 2.02 -3.37 -21.75
CA THR A 23 1.06 -2.74 -22.67
C THR A 23 -0.28 -2.45 -21.98
N GLY A 24 -0.55 -3.11 -20.86
CA GLY A 24 -1.75 -2.90 -20.05
C GLY A 24 -2.96 -3.71 -20.49
N ASP A 25 -2.93 -4.40 -21.64
CA ASP A 25 -4.05 -5.20 -22.11
C ASP A 25 -4.35 -6.37 -21.18
N VAL A 26 -3.31 -7.04 -20.68
CA VAL A 26 -3.44 -8.12 -19.70
C VAL A 26 -4.09 -7.61 -18.41
N LEU A 27 -3.64 -6.46 -17.90
CA LEU A 27 -4.20 -5.86 -16.70
C LEU A 27 -5.67 -5.45 -16.90
N ARG A 28 -5.99 -4.83 -18.04
CA ARG A 28 -7.37 -4.45 -18.40
C ARG A 28 -8.28 -5.66 -18.45
N ASN A 29 -7.82 -6.75 -19.06
CA ASN A 29 -8.56 -8.00 -19.15
C ASN A 29 -8.81 -8.62 -17.76
N TYR A 30 -7.82 -8.60 -16.87
CA TYR A 30 -7.98 -9.08 -15.49
C TYR A 30 -9.00 -8.26 -14.72
N VAL A 31 -8.95 -6.93 -14.83
CA VAL A 31 -9.92 -6.04 -14.19
C VAL A 31 -11.33 -6.29 -14.73
N ALA A 32 -11.50 -6.40 -16.04
CA ALA A 32 -12.80 -6.65 -16.66
C ALA A 32 -13.36 -8.01 -16.23
N TYR A 33 -12.56 -9.07 -16.36
CA TYR A 33 -12.96 -10.43 -16.01
C TYR A 33 -13.34 -10.58 -14.53
N ASP A 34 -12.52 -10.04 -13.62
CA ASP A 34 -12.78 -10.10 -12.18
C ASP A 34 -14.10 -9.42 -11.81
N ASN A 35 -14.34 -8.19 -12.32
CA ASN A 35 -15.57 -7.45 -12.04
C ASN A 35 -16.80 -8.14 -12.62
N VAL A 36 -16.76 -8.62 -13.87
CA VAL A 36 -17.86 -9.37 -14.48
C VAL A 36 -18.16 -10.62 -13.67
N ARG A 37 -17.13 -11.41 -13.33
CA ARG A 37 -17.29 -12.62 -12.52
C ARG A 37 -17.97 -12.32 -11.17
N LYS A 38 -17.60 -11.22 -10.50
CA LYS A 38 -18.22 -10.81 -9.23
C LYS A 38 -19.68 -10.42 -9.41
N ILE A 39 -20.03 -9.71 -10.48
CA ILE A 39 -21.42 -9.38 -10.81
C ILE A 39 -22.25 -10.65 -10.99
N GLU A 40 -21.77 -11.61 -11.81
CA GLU A 40 -22.47 -12.88 -12.07
C GLU A 40 -22.68 -13.73 -10.80
N LEU A 41 -21.75 -13.63 -9.84
CA LEU A 41 -21.83 -14.34 -8.56
C LEU A 41 -22.57 -13.57 -7.47
N GLY A 42 -23.04 -12.34 -7.74
CA GLY A 42 -23.68 -11.48 -6.75
C GLY A 42 -22.76 -10.97 -5.65
N ASP A 43 -21.45 -10.90 -5.91
CA ASP A 43 -20.42 -10.43 -4.98
C ASP A 43 -20.12 -8.93 -5.16
N VAL A 44 -19.38 -8.37 -4.20
CA VAL A 44 -18.92 -6.97 -4.24
C VAL A 44 -17.97 -6.77 -5.41
N HIS A 45 -18.30 -5.83 -6.29
CA HIS A 45 -17.51 -5.43 -7.45
C HIS A 45 -17.19 -3.93 -7.41
N SER A 46 -16.30 -3.47 -8.29
CA SER A 46 -15.92 -2.06 -8.40
C SER A 46 -16.63 -1.37 -9.57
N PRO A 47 -17.52 -0.38 -9.30
CA PRO A 47 -18.07 0.48 -10.34
C PRO A 47 -16.97 1.29 -11.06
N LEU A 48 -15.92 1.67 -10.33
CA LEU A 48 -14.79 2.40 -10.89
C LEU A 48 -14.03 1.53 -11.90
N GLY A 49 -13.79 0.26 -11.58
CA GLY A 49 -13.15 -0.68 -12.50
C GLY A 49 -13.96 -0.89 -13.77
N ALA A 50 -15.27 -1.10 -13.63
CA ALA A 50 -16.19 -1.24 -14.76
C ALA A 50 -16.16 -0.02 -15.69
N TRP A 51 -16.16 1.18 -15.12
CA TRP A 51 -16.04 2.43 -15.88
C TRP A 51 -14.66 2.60 -16.53
N LEU A 52 -13.59 2.31 -15.78
CA LEU A 52 -12.21 2.53 -16.24
C LEU A 52 -11.85 1.61 -17.41
N VAL A 53 -12.44 0.41 -17.49
CA VAL A 53 -12.25 -0.53 -18.61
C VAL A 53 -12.61 0.10 -19.96
N SER A 54 -13.43 1.15 -20.02
CA SER A 54 -13.68 1.90 -21.28
C SER A 54 -12.46 2.69 -21.77
N PHE A 55 -11.50 3.00 -20.89
CA PHE A 55 -10.32 3.82 -21.18
C PHE A 55 -9.03 2.98 -21.19
N GLY A 56 -8.84 2.19 -22.26
CA GLY A 56 -7.72 1.25 -22.37
C GLY A 56 -6.33 1.86 -22.14
N TRP A 57 -6.12 3.11 -22.54
CA TRP A 57 -4.83 3.81 -22.41
C TRP A 57 -4.38 4.00 -20.95
N VAL A 58 -5.28 3.97 -19.97
CA VAL A 58 -4.95 4.13 -18.54
C VAL A 58 -4.29 2.87 -17.97
N PHE A 59 -4.53 1.71 -18.57
CA PHE A 59 -4.01 0.44 -18.05
C PHE A 59 -2.52 0.25 -18.31
N ALA A 60 -1.98 0.79 -19.41
CA ALA A 60 -0.54 0.77 -19.69
C ALA A 60 0.29 1.43 -18.56
N PRO A 61 0.05 2.70 -18.17
CA PRO A 61 0.80 3.32 -17.08
C PRO A 61 0.56 2.63 -15.73
N MET A 62 -0.64 2.12 -15.46
CA MET A 62 -0.91 1.34 -14.24
C MET A 62 -0.13 0.03 -14.21
N ALA A 63 -0.04 -0.66 -15.35
CA ALA A 63 0.70 -1.91 -15.47
C ALA A 63 2.21 -1.67 -15.31
N VAL A 64 2.76 -0.66 -15.97
CA VAL A 64 4.15 -0.23 -15.77
C VAL A 64 4.41 0.11 -14.31
N PHE A 65 3.54 0.91 -13.70
CA PHE A 65 3.64 1.25 -12.28
C PHE A 65 3.65 0.02 -11.38
N SER A 66 2.78 -0.97 -11.63
CA SER A 66 2.75 -2.22 -10.85
C SER A 66 4.10 -2.96 -10.90
N VAL A 67 4.71 -3.06 -12.09
CA VAL A 67 6.02 -3.71 -12.28
C VAL A 67 7.12 -2.93 -11.59
N LEU A 68 7.12 -1.59 -11.69
CA LEU A 68 8.10 -0.73 -11.03
C LEU A 68 8.04 -0.85 -9.50
N VAL A 69 6.84 -0.92 -8.93
CA VAL A 69 6.65 -1.10 -7.48
C VAL A 69 7.15 -2.47 -7.04
N GLU A 70 6.81 -3.53 -7.78
CA GLU A 70 7.16 -4.90 -7.43
C GLU A 70 8.66 -5.17 -7.57
N LEU A 71 9.24 -4.85 -8.72
CA LEU A 71 10.68 -5.02 -8.96
C LEU A 71 11.54 -3.99 -8.23
N GLY A 72 10.99 -2.83 -7.90
CA GLY A 72 11.66 -1.78 -7.13
C GLY A 72 11.78 -2.08 -5.64
N ALA A 73 11.17 -3.16 -5.14
CA ALA A 73 11.20 -3.50 -3.71
C ALA A 73 12.60 -3.59 -3.07
N PRO A 74 13.65 -4.12 -3.73
CA PRO A 74 15.00 -4.12 -3.17
C PRO A 74 15.55 -2.71 -2.87
N LEU A 75 15.09 -1.67 -3.60
CA LEU A 75 15.51 -0.29 -3.36
C LEU A 75 15.03 0.24 -1.98
N ALA A 76 13.99 -0.37 -1.41
CA ALA A 76 13.53 -0.03 -0.07
C ALA A 76 14.55 -0.41 1.02
N LEU A 77 15.44 -1.38 0.75
CA LEU A 77 16.50 -1.80 1.69
C LEU A 77 17.59 -0.75 1.85
N LEU A 78 17.72 0.19 0.90
CA LEU A 78 18.68 1.31 1.02
C LEU A 78 18.26 2.33 2.09
N GLY A 79 17.03 2.23 2.61
CA GLY A 79 16.53 3.06 3.69
C GLY A 79 16.19 4.51 3.29
N GLY A 80 15.92 5.34 4.30
CA GLY A 80 15.76 6.78 4.13
C GLY A 80 14.62 7.21 3.20
N ARG A 81 14.97 7.84 2.06
CA ARG A 81 13.99 8.37 1.09
C ARG A 81 13.46 7.30 0.14
N THR A 82 14.29 6.33 -0.26
CA THR A 82 13.88 5.28 -1.20
C THR A 82 12.88 4.33 -0.55
N ALA A 83 13.10 3.97 0.72
CA ALA A 83 12.13 3.20 1.51
C ALA A 83 10.77 3.90 1.58
N ARG A 84 10.75 5.20 1.89
CA ARG A 84 9.50 5.99 1.96
C ARG A 84 8.78 6.09 0.62
N LEU A 85 9.53 6.35 -0.45
CA LEU A 85 8.95 6.42 -1.80
C LEU A 85 8.38 5.07 -2.22
N TRP A 86 9.10 3.98 -1.96
CA TRP A 86 8.63 2.63 -2.27
C TRP A 86 7.41 2.25 -1.43
N MET A 87 7.39 2.52 -0.12
CA MET A 87 6.21 2.29 0.74
C MET A 87 4.98 3.04 0.23
N ALA A 88 5.14 4.31 -0.15
CA ALA A 88 4.05 5.10 -0.72
C ALA A 88 3.55 4.49 -2.05
N GLY A 89 4.46 4.05 -2.92
CA GLY A 89 4.13 3.37 -4.17
C GLY A 89 3.42 2.03 -3.94
N ALA A 90 3.93 1.21 -3.03
CA ALA A 90 3.34 -0.08 -2.66
C ALA A 90 1.96 0.08 -2.03
N TRP A 91 1.77 1.08 -1.16
CA TRP A 91 0.46 1.40 -0.61
C TRP A 91 -0.51 1.87 -1.70
N LEU A 92 -0.08 2.79 -2.57
CA LEU A 92 -0.89 3.29 -3.69
C LEU A 92 -1.29 2.16 -4.65
N PHE A 93 -0.39 1.22 -4.91
CA PHE A 93 -0.67 0.03 -5.72
C PHE A 93 -1.82 -0.80 -5.12
N HIS A 94 -1.77 -1.09 -3.81
CA HIS A 94 -2.84 -1.84 -3.14
C HIS A 94 -4.14 -1.06 -3.04
N ALA A 95 -4.07 0.24 -2.79
CA ALA A 95 -5.24 1.12 -2.82
C ALA A 95 -5.87 1.15 -4.21
N GLY A 96 -5.06 1.16 -5.28
CA GLY A 96 -5.50 1.06 -6.66
C GLY A 96 -6.20 -0.26 -6.96
N ILE A 97 -5.64 -1.39 -6.51
CA ILE A 97 -6.31 -2.70 -6.66
C ILE A 97 -7.65 -2.71 -5.93
N LEU A 98 -7.72 -2.19 -4.70
CA LEU A 98 -8.99 -2.09 -3.97
C LEU A 98 -9.98 -1.20 -4.73
N ALA A 99 -9.53 -0.05 -5.24
CA ALA A 99 -10.40 0.88 -5.94
C ALA A 99 -10.94 0.30 -7.26
N VAL A 100 -10.12 -0.45 -8.01
CA VAL A 100 -10.45 -0.91 -9.38
C VAL A 100 -10.99 -2.35 -9.43
N MET A 101 -10.65 -3.18 -8.44
CA MET A 101 -11.05 -4.59 -8.39
C MET A 101 -11.85 -4.94 -7.13
N ALA A 102 -12.04 -4.02 -6.18
CA ALA A 102 -12.70 -4.31 -4.90
C ALA A 102 -12.06 -5.49 -4.13
N ILE A 103 -10.75 -5.73 -4.30
CA ILE A 103 -10.00 -6.76 -3.56
C ILE A 103 -9.29 -6.11 -2.37
N LEU A 104 -9.62 -6.58 -1.17
CA LEU A 104 -9.04 -6.07 0.06
C LEU A 104 -7.75 -6.81 0.42
N PHE A 105 -6.66 -6.05 0.60
CA PHE A 105 -5.41 -6.53 1.18
C PHE A 105 -5.15 -5.81 2.51
N PRO A 106 -5.69 -6.31 3.64
CA PRO A 106 -5.65 -5.57 4.90
C PRO A 106 -4.22 -5.23 5.32
N TYR A 107 -3.30 -6.20 5.26
CA TYR A 107 -1.96 -6.09 5.83
C TYR A 107 -1.09 -4.97 5.19
N PRO A 108 -1.03 -4.82 3.85
CA PRO A 108 -0.44 -3.63 3.21
C PRO A 108 -1.24 -2.33 3.43
N LEU A 109 -2.58 -2.38 3.38
CA LEU A 109 -3.41 -1.17 3.44
C LEU A 109 -3.37 -0.48 4.80
N VAL A 110 -3.32 -1.24 5.90
CA VAL A 110 -3.14 -0.68 7.25
C VAL A 110 -1.67 -0.35 7.55
N GLY A 111 -0.75 -0.66 6.64
CA GLY A 111 0.67 -0.36 6.76
C GLY A 111 1.50 -1.33 7.61
N LEU A 112 0.90 -2.39 8.15
CA LEU A 112 1.62 -3.41 8.94
C LEU A 112 2.74 -4.07 8.13
N ALA A 113 2.54 -4.26 6.82
CA ALA A 113 3.57 -4.79 5.92
C ALA A 113 4.84 -3.93 5.83
N PHE A 114 4.74 -2.65 6.22
CA PHE A 114 5.79 -1.65 6.08
C PHE A 114 6.49 -1.30 7.40
N LEU A 115 6.00 -1.82 8.53
CA LEU A 115 6.60 -1.64 9.85
C LEU A 115 8.12 -1.82 9.89
N PRO A 116 8.72 -2.85 9.24
CA PRO A 116 10.17 -3.06 9.29
C PRO A 116 11.00 -1.94 8.66
N PHE A 117 10.40 -1.06 7.85
CA PHE A 117 11.10 0.05 7.19
C PHE A 117 10.98 1.38 7.93
N LEU A 118 10.16 1.43 8.98
CA LEU A 118 9.98 2.63 9.79
C LEU A 118 11.01 2.65 10.92
N PRO A 119 11.57 3.82 11.29
CA PRO A 119 12.44 3.95 12.45
C PRO A 119 11.60 3.90 13.74
N LEU A 120 11.07 2.71 14.05
CA LEU A 120 10.16 2.49 15.17
C LEU A 120 10.79 2.91 16.50
N GLU A 121 12.10 2.72 16.63
CA GLU A 121 12.88 3.11 17.81
C GLU A 121 12.83 4.63 18.05
N GLU A 122 13.02 5.43 17.00
CA GLU A 122 13.00 6.90 17.09
C GLU A 122 11.58 7.42 17.36
N ILE A 123 10.58 6.80 16.73
CA ILE A 123 9.16 7.14 16.91
C ILE A 123 8.74 6.84 18.35
N TRP A 124 9.15 5.68 18.88
CA TRP A 124 8.87 5.26 20.24
C TRP A 124 9.53 6.18 21.27
N GLN A 125 10.80 6.53 21.08
CA GLN A 125 11.51 7.46 21.96
C GLN A 125 10.87 8.85 21.98
N ARG A 126 10.42 9.36 20.82
CA ARG A 126 9.70 10.65 20.73
C ARG A 126 8.31 10.60 21.38
N ALA A 127 7.59 9.48 21.24
CA ALA A 127 6.30 9.31 21.91
C ALA A 127 6.48 9.25 23.44
N ARG A 128 7.49 8.50 23.91
CA ARG A 128 7.82 8.39 25.33
C ARG A 128 8.23 9.73 25.95
N SER A 129 9.06 10.51 25.26
CA SER A 129 9.47 11.83 25.77
C SER A 129 8.30 12.82 25.86
N ARG A 130 7.34 12.76 24.93
CA ARG A 130 6.10 13.55 25.00
C ARG A 130 5.21 13.13 26.17
N LEU A 131 5.01 11.84 26.38
CA LEU A 131 4.22 11.33 27.52
C LEU A 131 4.86 11.70 28.86
N GLN A 132 6.19 11.63 28.97
CA GLN A 132 6.92 12.04 30.17
C GLN A 132 6.90 13.55 30.37
N GLY A 133 6.86 14.36 29.31
CA GLY A 133 6.69 15.82 29.38
C GLY A 133 5.28 16.27 29.80
N LEU A 134 4.27 15.42 29.66
CA LEU A 134 2.90 15.68 30.14
C LEU A 134 2.70 15.27 31.61
N ALA A 135 3.54 14.39 32.16
CA ALA A 135 3.51 14.02 33.58
C ALA A 135 3.73 15.20 34.56
N PRO A 136 4.65 16.17 34.32
CA PRO A 136 4.79 17.33 35.21
C PRO A 136 3.55 18.24 35.23
N LEU A 137 2.82 18.39 34.12
CA LEU A 137 1.58 19.17 34.05
C LEU A 137 0.44 18.54 34.87
N ALA A 138 0.38 17.21 34.94
CA ALA A 138 -0.60 16.50 35.76
C ALA A 138 -0.30 16.62 37.27
N ALA A 139 0.98 16.74 37.65
CA ALA A 139 1.41 16.92 39.03
C ALA A 139 1.17 18.36 39.55
N ASP A 140 1.21 19.36 38.68
CA ASP A 140 0.97 20.77 39.04
C ASP A 140 -0.54 21.08 39.18
N VAL A 141 -1.39 20.40 38.41
CA VAL A 141 -2.86 20.52 38.51
C VAL A 141 -3.40 19.84 39.77
N SER A 142 -2.82 18.73 40.22
CA SER A 142 -3.20 18.11 41.49
C SER A 142 -2.74 18.96 42.69
N ALA A 143 -1.61 19.65 42.61
CA ALA A 143 -1.10 20.53 43.66
C ALA A 143 -1.90 21.84 43.82
N THR A 144 -2.53 22.35 42.77
CA THR A 144 -3.33 23.59 42.80
C THR A 144 -4.80 23.39 43.21
N SER A 145 -5.30 22.14 43.21
CA SER A 145 -6.66 21.80 43.68
C SER A 145 -6.77 21.52 45.19
N GLY A 146 -5.64 21.53 45.91
CA GLY A 146 -5.55 21.30 47.34
C GLY A 146 -5.16 22.55 48.11
N ASN A 147 -6.05 23.55 48.17
CA ASN A 147 -5.99 24.56 49.23
C ASN A 147 -7.44 24.83 49.70
N PRO A 148 -7.77 24.59 50.99
CA PRO A 148 -9.12 24.78 51.54
C PRO A 148 -9.59 26.24 51.55
#